data_AF-A0A363SW18-F1
#
_entry.id   AF-A0A363SW18-F1
#
_cell.length_a   1.000
_cell.length_b   1.000
_cell.length_c   1.000
_cell.angle_alpha   90.00
_cell.angle_beta   90.00
_cell.angle_gamma   90.00
#
_symmetry.space_group_name_H-M   'P 1'
#
loop_
_entity.id
_entity.type
_entity.pdbx_description
1 polymer ?
#
loop_
_entity_poly.entity_id
_entity_poly.type
_entity_poly.pdbx_seq_one_letter_code
_entity_poly.pdbx_strand_id
1 'polypeptide(L)'
;MLARSKELWWALLAMVVITVFYMLIFNKYQAVPAAGSFFGHMIGVIGFILMLMTETLYSFRKRSRKGRWGKMSSWLQFHIFTGLVGPYMVLLHTSWKFNGLAGATTLLTIMIVISGFTGRYIYTRIPRSLEGIEVTPVSNPAQAAVLARSRQMLSVWHAVHIPIGIALFVAAFIHIGAALTYATLLR
;
A
#
# COMPACT_ATOMS: atom_id res chain seq x y z
N MET A 1 0.56 -3.95 21.28
CA MET A 1 0.38 -2.51 21.02
C MET A 1 0.13 -2.17 19.54
N LEU A 2 -0.79 -2.85 18.83
CA LEU A 2 -1.30 -2.39 17.51
C LEU A 2 -2.74 -1.85 17.61
N ALA A 3 -3.27 -1.70 18.84
CA ALA A 3 -4.56 -1.04 19.09
C ALA A 3 -4.52 0.48 18.86
N ARG A 4 -3.32 1.07 18.70
CA ARG A 4 -3.15 2.50 18.45
C ARG A 4 -2.82 2.69 16.98
N SER A 5 -3.78 3.19 16.21
CA SER A 5 -3.71 3.48 14.75
C SER A 5 -2.74 4.61 14.40
N LYS A 6 -1.55 4.64 15.00
CA LYS A 6 -0.56 5.72 14.81
C LYS A 6 -0.16 5.83 13.34
N GLU A 7 0.05 4.70 12.68
CA GLU A 7 0.40 4.62 11.27
C GLU A 7 -0.64 5.30 10.36
N LEU A 8 -1.93 5.19 10.70
CA LEU A 8 -3.00 5.84 9.93
C LEU A 8 -3.01 7.35 10.14
N TRP A 9 -2.78 7.82 11.37
CA TRP A 9 -2.64 9.25 11.65
C TRP A 9 -1.42 9.86 10.95
N TRP A 10 -0.29 9.16 10.94
CA TRP A 10 0.90 9.59 10.22
C TRP A 10 0.68 9.59 8.70
N ALA A 11 0.03 8.57 8.15
CA ALA A 11 -0.33 8.53 6.74
C ALA A 11 -1.27 9.68 6.38
N LEU A 12 -2.30 9.93 7.20
CA LEU A 12 -3.23 11.05 7.01
C LEU A 12 -2.51 12.40 7.04
N LEU A 13 -1.64 12.63 8.03
CA LEU A 13 -0.85 13.84 8.10
C LEU A 13 0.02 14.02 6.85
N ALA A 14 0.71 12.96 6.41
CA ALA A 14 1.52 12.99 5.20
C ALA A 14 0.69 13.30 3.96
N MET A 15 -0.48 12.67 3.80
CA MET A 15 -1.40 12.95 2.70
C MET A 15 -1.86 14.40 2.72
N VAL A 16 -2.26 14.94 3.88
CA VAL A 16 -2.67 16.36 4.01
C VAL A 16 -1.52 17.30 3.63
N VAL A 17 -0.30 17.05 4.11
CA VAL A 17 0.87 17.86 3.75
C VAL A 17 1.14 17.80 2.24
N ILE A 18 1.05 16.62 1.64
CA ILE A 18 1.18 16.43 0.19
C ILE A 18 0.07 17.17 -0.56
N THR A 19 -1.18 17.11 -0.08
CA THR A 19 -2.31 17.85 -0.67
C THR A 19 -2.06 19.35 -0.63
N VAL A 20 -1.65 19.89 0.53
CA VAL A 20 -1.35 21.32 0.68
C VAL A 20 -0.26 21.73 -0.29
N PHE A 21 0.83 20.96 -0.37
CA PHE A 21 1.91 21.26 -1.30
C PHE A 21 1.46 21.19 -2.77
N TYR A 22 0.68 20.17 -3.13
CA TYR A 22 0.08 20.06 -4.45
C TYR A 22 -0.83 21.24 -4.79
N MET A 23 -1.65 21.69 -3.84
CA MET A 23 -2.53 22.86 -4.00
C MET A 23 -1.76 24.17 -4.13
N LEU A 24 -0.62 24.33 -3.45
CA LEU A 24 0.26 25.49 -3.62
C LEU A 24 0.84 25.54 -5.03
N ILE A 25 1.27 24.40 -5.58
CA ILE A 25 1.72 24.32 -6.96
C ILE A 25 0.57 24.61 -7.93
N PHE A 26 -0.60 24.01 -7.72
CA PHE A 26 -1.80 24.30 -8.52
C PHE A 26 -2.13 25.80 -8.53
N ASN A 27 -2.17 26.45 -7.37
CA ASN A 27 -2.46 27.88 -7.25
C ASN A 27 -1.38 28.77 -7.88
N LYS A 28 -0.11 28.36 -7.82
CA LYS A 28 1.00 29.12 -8.43
C LYS A 28 0.93 29.11 -9.95
N TYR A 29 0.58 27.97 -10.55
CA TYR A 29 0.56 27.80 -12.00
C TYR A 29 -0.84 27.90 -12.62
N GLN A 30 -1.89 28.05 -11.81
CA GLN A 30 -3.31 28.08 -12.20
C GLN A 30 -3.71 26.90 -13.10
N ALA A 31 -3.04 25.76 -12.91
CA ALA A 31 -3.19 24.57 -13.73
C ALA A 31 -2.89 23.32 -12.90
N VAL A 32 -3.60 22.23 -13.20
CA VAL A 32 -3.33 20.92 -12.62
C VAL A 32 -1.92 20.47 -13.05
N PRO A 33 -1.01 20.16 -12.11
CA PRO A 33 0.32 19.69 -12.46
C PRO A 33 0.25 18.47 -13.37
N ALA A 34 0.68 18.63 -14.61
CA ALA A 34 0.65 17.55 -15.59
C ALA A 34 1.61 16.43 -15.18
N ALA A 35 1.24 15.18 -15.44
CA ALA A 35 2.05 13.99 -15.19
C ALA A 35 3.49 14.09 -15.74
N GLY A 36 3.65 14.72 -16.91
CA GLY A 36 4.94 14.94 -17.57
C GLY A 36 5.70 16.20 -17.11
N SER A 37 5.10 17.07 -16.30
CA SER A 37 5.81 18.20 -15.69
C SER A 37 6.83 17.69 -14.67
N PHE A 38 7.88 18.48 -14.38
CA PHE A 38 8.88 18.09 -13.39
C PHE A 38 8.27 17.67 -12.04
N PHE A 39 7.34 18.48 -11.52
CA PHE A 39 6.67 18.20 -10.25
C PHE A 39 5.76 16.96 -10.32
N GLY A 40 4.93 16.87 -11.36
CA GLY A 40 4.05 15.71 -11.55
C GLY A 40 4.84 14.40 -11.68
N HIS A 41 5.95 14.43 -12.41
CA HIS A 41 6.83 13.27 -12.58
C HIS A 41 7.51 12.86 -11.26
N MET A 42 8.05 13.82 -10.49
CA MET A 42 8.66 13.54 -9.18
C MET A 42 7.68 12.91 -8.18
N ILE A 43 6.43 13.40 -8.15
CA ILE A 43 5.39 12.77 -7.32
C ILE A 43 5.13 11.32 -7.76
N GLY A 44 5.07 11.06 -9.07
CA GLY A 44 4.90 9.70 -9.60
C GLY A 44 6.06 8.78 -9.22
N VAL A 45 7.31 9.24 -9.36
CA VAL A 45 8.52 8.47 -9.01
C VAL A 45 8.56 8.16 -7.52
N ILE A 46 8.36 9.16 -6.65
CA ILE A 46 8.39 8.96 -5.20
C ILE A 46 7.24 8.05 -4.77
N GLY A 47 6.04 8.26 -5.32
CA GLY A 47 4.88 7.41 -5.06
C GLY A 47 5.13 5.95 -5.43
N PHE A 48 5.70 5.70 -6.61
CA PHE A 48 6.06 4.36 -7.07
C PHE A 48 7.15 3.72 -6.20
N ILE A 49 8.17 4.47 -5.78
CA ILE A 49 9.20 3.98 -4.84
C ILE A 49 8.55 3.54 -3.52
N LEU A 50 7.64 4.33 -2.95
CA LEU A 50 6.92 3.95 -1.73
C LEU A 50 6.05 2.70 -1.94
N MET A 51 5.41 2.56 -3.10
CA MET A 51 4.69 1.34 -3.44
C MET A 51 5.63 0.13 -3.52
N LEU A 52 6.77 0.23 -4.20
CA LEU A 52 7.78 -0.84 -4.24
C LEU A 52 8.30 -1.21 -2.85
N MET A 53 8.54 -0.21 -1.99
CA MET A 53 8.93 -0.45 -0.60
C MET A 53 7.87 -1.23 0.17
N THR A 54 6.58 -0.94 -0.08
CA THR A 54 5.45 -1.65 0.53
C THR A 54 5.47 -3.15 0.21
N GLU A 55 5.66 -3.50 -1.06
CA GLU A 55 5.66 -4.88 -1.53
C GLU A 55 6.92 -5.65 -1.11
N THR A 56 8.10 -5.01 -1.23
CA THR A 56 9.39 -5.68 -1.08
C THR A 56 9.87 -5.77 0.36
N LEU A 57 9.83 -4.67 1.13
CA LEU A 57 10.51 -4.61 2.42
C LEU A 57 9.81 -5.44 3.50
N TYR A 58 8.48 -5.48 3.48
CA TYR A 58 7.72 -6.34 4.40
C TYR A 58 7.97 -7.82 4.12
N SER A 59 7.92 -8.22 2.85
CA SER A 59 8.18 -9.59 2.40
C SER A 59 9.62 -10.02 2.72
N PHE A 60 10.59 -9.15 2.46
CA PHE A 60 12.00 -9.38 2.81
C PHE A 60 12.19 -9.56 4.32
N ARG A 61 11.60 -8.68 5.13
CA ARG A 61 11.67 -8.78 6.59
C ARG A 61 11.03 -10.07 7.10
N LYS A 62 9.91 -10.52 6.52
CA LYS A 62 9.23 -11.76 6.91
C LYS A 62 10.10 -13.00 6.59
N ARG A 63 10.91 -12.94 5.53
CA ARG A 63 11.84 -14.02 5.15
C ARG A 63 13.17 -13.99 5.94
N SER A 64 13.59 -12.81 6.39
CA SER A 64 14.81 -12.63 7.17
C SER A 64 14.66 -13.14 8.61
N ARG A 65 15.37 -14.21 8.96
CA ARG A 65 15.45 -14.75 10.33
C ARG A 65 16.44 -13.98 11.23
N LYS A 66 17.24 -13.07 10.68
CA LYS A 66 18.22 -12.29 11.43
C LYS A 66 17.50 -11.15 12.16
N GLY A 67 17.45 -11.21 13.49
CA GLY A 67 16.75 -10.24 14.36
C GLY A 67 17.28 -8.79 14.37
N ARG A 68 18.21 -8.44 13.46
CA ARG A 68 18.84 -7.12 13.37
C ARG A 68 17.91 -6.01 12.87
N TRP A 69 16.79 -6.37 12.26
CA TRP A 69 15.92 -5.45 11.54
C TRP A 69 14.63 -5.17 12.33
N GLY A 70 14.71 -4.78 13.59
CA GLY A 70 13.55 -4.34 14.38
C GLY A 70 12.38 -5.33 14.56
N LYS A 71 11.30 -4.85 15.20
CA LYS A 71 10.11 -5.64 15.53
C LYS A 71 9.19 -5.81 14.32
N MET A 72 8.57 -6.98 14.17
CA MET A 72 7.65 -7.26 13.04
C MET A 72 6.47 -6.29 12.95
N SER A 73 5.95 -5.85 14.11
CA SER A 73 4.87 -4.86 14.16
C SER A 73 5.24 -3.52 13.53
N SER A 74 6.50 -3.10 13.63
CA SER A 74 6.99 -1.83 13.07
C SER A 74 7.05 -1.91 11.54
N TRP A 75 7.42 -3.06 10.98
CA TRP A 75 7.39 -3.27 9.52
C TRP A 75 5.98 -3.33 8.96
N LEU A 76 5.03 -3.90 9.71
CA LEU A 76 3.63 -3.85 9.31
C LEU A 76 3.09 -2.40 9.34
N GLN A 77 3.44 -1.62 10.37
CA GLN A 77 3.10 -0.20 10.42
C GLN A 77 3.70 0.57 9.24
N PHE A 78 4.97 0.30 8.93
CA PHE A 78 5.66 0.89 7.79
C PHE A 78 5.00 0.50 6.46
N HIS A 79 4.68 -0.78 6.25
CA HIS A 79 3.95 -1.28 5.09
C HIS A 79 2.59 -0.59 4.91
N ILE A 80 1.81 -0.43 5.99
CA ILE A 80 0.53 0.28 5.94
C ILE A 80 0.75 1.76 5.57
N PHE A 81 1.76 2.40 6.14
CA PHE A 81 2.07 3.80 5.84
C PHE A 81 2.45 3.99 4.36
N THR A 82 3.45 3.24 3.87
CA THR A 82 3.90 3.35 2.48
C THR A 82 2.83 2.89 1.49
N GLY A 83 2.01 1.90 1.88
CA GLY A 83 0.89 1.38 1.10
C GLY A 83 -0.34 2.30 1.05
N LEU A 84 -0.33 3.42 1.79
CA LEU A 84 -1.34 4.48 1.67
C LEU A 84 -0.74 5.71 0.98
N VAL A 85 0.43 6.18 1.44
CA VAL A 85 1.06 7.41 0.93
C VAL A 85 1.55 7.23 -0.51
N GLY A 86 2.14 6.08 -0.85
CA GLY A 86 2.61 5.79 -2.21
C GLY A 86 1.47 5.82 -3.24
N PRO A 87 0.42 5.01 -3.08
CA PRO A 87 -0.76 5.05 -3.94
C PRO A 87 -1.44 6.43 -4.03
N TYR A 88 -1.49 7.17 -2.92
CA TYR A 88 -2.03 8.54 -2.92
C TYR A 88 -1.22 9.48 -3.83
N MET A 89 0.12 9.44 -3.75
CA MET A 89 0.99 10.21 -4.63
C MET A 89 0.83 9.80 -6.10
N VAL A 90 0.76 8.49 -6.40
CA VAL A 90 0.52 8.01 -7.77
C VAL A 90 -0.85 8.43 -8.30
N LEU A 91 -1.88 8.50 -7.44
CA LEU A 91 -3.19 9.03 -7.84
C LEU A 91 -3.08 10.50 -8.26
N LEU A 92 -2.37 11.33 -7.51
CA LEU A 92 -2.14 12.74 -7.87
C LEU A 92 -1.34 12.90 -9.18
N HIS A 93 -0.42 11.97 -9.47
CA HIS A 93 0.34 11.95 -10.73
C HIS A 93 -0.56 11.82 -11.97
N THR A 94 -1.73 11.17 -11.85
CA THR A 94 -2.68 11.00 -12.98
C THR A 94 -3.21 12.32 -13.54
N SER A 95 -3.07 13.42 -12.81
CA SER A 95 -3.62 14.74 -13.19
C SER A 95 -5.12 14.68 -13.48
N TRP A 96 -5.85 13.78 -12.82
CA TRP A 96 -7.28 13.51 -13.03
C TRP A 96 -7.63 12.99 -14.44
N LYS A 97 -6.67 12.35 -15.12
CA LYS A 97 -6.87 11.73 -16.44
C LYS A 97 -6.78 10.21 -16.32
N PHE A 98 -7.90 9.52 -16.56
CA PHE A 98 -8.03 8.07 -16.37
C PHE A 98 -8.27 7.34 -17.69
N ASN A 99 -7.30 7.39 -18.61
CA ASN A 99 -7.43 6.79 -19.93
C ASN A 99 -6.41 5.67 -20.16
N GLY A 100 -6.79 4.68 -20.98
CA GLY A 100 -5.92 3.59 -21.41
C GLY A 100 -5.23 2.85 -20.25
N LEU A 101 -3.95 2.51 -20.42
CA LEU A 101 -3.16 1.77 -19.45
C LEU A 101 -2.98 2.52 -18.12
N ALA A 102 -2.88 3.85 -18.14
CA ALA A 102 -2.77 4.66 -16.93
C ALA A 102 -4.05 4.59 -16.08
N GLY A 103 -5.21 4.65 -16.73
CA GLY A 103 -6.51 4.45 -16.07
C GLY A 103 -6.65 3.06 -15.45
N ALA A 104 -6.29 2.00 -16.20
CA ALA A 104 -6.31 0.63 -15.70
C ALA A 104 -5.37 0.43 -14.49
N THR A 105 -4.16 0.98 -14.55
CA THR A 105 -3.19 0.94 -13.43
C THR A 105 -3.74 1.67 -12.20
N THR A 106 -4.44 2.79 -12.40
CA THR A 106 -5.09 3.53 -11.31
C THR A 106 -6.22 2.72 -10.67
N LEU A 107 -7.03 2.03 -11.46
CA LEU A 107 -8.07 1.13 -10.95
C LEU A 107 -7.47 0.03 -10.06
N LEU A 108 -6.41 -0.64 -10.53
CA LEU A 108 -5.68 -1.63 -9.75
C LEU A 108 -5.09 -1.05 -8.46
N THR A 109 -4.62 0.20 -8.51
CA THR A 109 -4.12 0.94 -7.34
C THR A 109 -5.22 1.17 -6.30
N ILE A 110 -6.42 1.56 -6.73
CA ILE A 110 -7.57 1.73 -5.83
C ILE A 110 -7.98 0.37 -5.23
N MET A 111 -8.04 -0.68 -6.06
CA MET A 111 -8.39 -2.03 -5.63
C MET A 111 -7.42 -2.57 -4.57
N ILE A 112 -6.10 -2.39 -4.74
CA ILE A 112 -5.12 -2.87 -3.75
C ILE A 112 -5.24 -2.14 -2.42
N VAL A 113 -5.53 -0.83 -2.43
CA VAL A 113 -5.71 -0.03 -1.21
C VAL A 113 -6.96 -0.49 -0.45
N ILE A 114 -8.09 -0.67 -1.15
CA ILE A 114 -9.33 -1.21 -0.56
C ILE A 114 -9.07 -2.60 0.03
N SER A 115 -8.39 -3.47 -0.73
CA SER A 115 -8.02 -4.80 -0.26
C SER A 115 -7.12 -4.75 0.99
N GLY A 116 -6.17 -3.80 1.05
CA GLY A 116 -5.32 -3.58 2.23
C GLY A 116 -6.11 -3.16 3.48
N PHE A 117 -7.09 -2.27 3.35
CA PHE A 117 -8.00 -1.92 4.44
C PHE A 117 -8.81 -3.13 4.94
N THR A 118 -9.30 -3.96 4.02
CA THR A 118 -9.99 -5.23 4.36
C THR A 118 -9.06 -6.15 5.16
N GLY A 119 -7.81 -6.33 4.73
CA GLY A 119 -6.82 -7.13 5.45
C GLY A 119 -6.55 -6.62 6.87
N ARG A 120 -6.38 -5.29 7.03
CA ARG A 120 -6.21 -4.65 8.34
C ARG A 120 -7.44 -4.85 9.22
N TYR A 121 -8.64 -4.69 8.68
CA TYR A 121 -9.88 -4.91 9.40
C TYR A 121 -9.94 -6.35 9.95
N ILE A 122 -9.66 -7.35 9.12
CA ILE A 122 -9.61 -8.76 9.54
C ILE A 122 -8.55 -8.96 10.64
N TYR A 123 -7.32 -8.47 10.41
CA TYR A 123 -6.20 -8.65 11.34
C TYR A 123 -6.41 -8.03 12.72
N THR A 124 -7.03 -6.84 12.79
CA THR A 124 -7.31 -6.16 14.06
C THR A 124 -8.40 -6.83 14.90
N ARG A 125 -9.24 -7.66 14.28
CA ARG A 125 -10.31 -8.42 14.94
C ARG A 125 -9.83 -9.76 15.51
N ILE A 126 -8.61 -10.20 15.22
CA ILE A 126 -8.04 -11.44 15.76
C ILE A 126 -7.60 -11.19 17.22
N PRO A 127 -8.19 -11.88 18.21
CA PRO A 127 -7.81 -11.72 19.61
C PRO A 127 -6.38 -12.20 19.84
N ARG A 128 -5.51 -11.30 20.33
CA ARG A 128 -4.08 -11.58 20.56
C ARG A 128 -3.80 -12.50 21.75
N SER A 129 -4.75 -12.64 22.67
CA SER A 129 -4.66 -13.53 23.83
C SER A 129 -4.51 -15.00 23.45
N LEU A 130 -4.79 -15.34 22.18
CA LEU A 130 -4.74 -16.70 21.65
C LEU A 130 -3.40 -17.08 21.02
N GLU A 131 -2.44 -16.14 20.95
CA GLU A 131 -1.17 -16.32 20.26
C GLU A 131 0.05 -16.06 21.18
N GLY A 132 -0.17 -15.61 22.42
CA GLY A 132 0.88 -15.00 23.25
C GLY A 132 1.20 -15.65 24.60
N ILE A 133 0.27 -16.36 25.25
CA ILE A 133 0.55 -17.09 26.49
C ILE A 133 -0.40 -18.28 26.46
N GLU A 134 0.13 -19.44 26.14
CA GLU A 134 -0.25 -20.76 26.65
C GLU A 134 0.13 -21.82 25.60
N VAL A 135 1.11 -22.65 25.98
CA VAL A 135 1.14 -24.06 25.59
C VAL A 135 0.02 -24.77 26.39
N THR A 136 -1.20 -24.24 26.32
CA THR A 136 -2.40 -24.99 26.68
C THR A 136 -3.00 -25.39 25.34
N PRO A 137 -3.39 -26.67 25.17
CA PRO A 137 -4.32 -26.97 24.10
C PRO A 137 -5.50 -26.03 24.28
N VAL A 138 -5.98 -25.40 23.19
CA VAL A 138 -7.15 -24.52 23.23
C VAL A 138 -8.27 -25.30 23.90
N SER A 139 -8.46 -25.08 25.20
CA SER A 139 -9.30 -25.93 26.04
C SER A 139 -10.78 -25.66 25.78
N ASN A 140 -11.07 -24.51 25.16
CA ASN A 140 -12.39 -24.10 24.76
C ASN A 140 -12.59 -24.27 23.24
N PRO A 141 -13.45 -25.20 22.79
CA PRO A 141 -13.72 -25.42 21.36
C PRO A 141 -14.23 -24.16 20.63
N ALA A 142 -14.88 -23.23 21.34
CA ALA A 142 -15.32 -21.96 20.75
C ALA A 142 -14.14 -21.05 20.37
N GLN A 143 -13.07 -21.00 21.16
CA GLN A 143 -11.87 -20.20 20.85
C GLN A 143 -11.10 -20.78 19.66
N ALA A 144 -11.04 -22.12 19.57
CA ALA A 144 -10.43 -22.82 18.44
C ALA A 144 -11.17 -22.53 17.13
N ALA A 145 -12.51 -22.55 17.16
CA ALA A 145 -13.35 -22.22 16.02
C ALA A 145 -13.16 -20.77 15.54
N VAL A 146 -13.04 -19.81 16.48
CA VAL A 146 -12.76 -18.40 16.15
C VAL A 146 -11.41 -18.24 15.47
N LEU A 147 -10.34 -18.87 15.98
CA LEU A 147 -9.01 -18.84 15.36
C LEU A 147 -8.99 -19.46 13.97
N ALA A 148 -9.64 -20.63 13.82
CA ALA A 148 -9.74 -21.30 12.54
C ALA A 148 -10.42 -20.41 11.50
N ARG A 149 -11.54 -19.78 11.87
CA ARG A 149 -12.25 -18.82 11.01
C ARG A 149 -11.40 -17.61 10.67
N SER A 150 -10.71 -17.02 11.65
CA SER A 150 -9.80 -15.88 11.41
C SER A 150 -8.66 -16.24 10.44
N ARG A 151 -8.07 -17.43 10.59
CA ARG A 151 -7.03 -17.94 9.69
C ARG A 151 -7.55 -18.18 8.28
N GLN A 152 -8.76 -18.74 8.15
CA GLN A 152 -9.42 -18.93 6.86
C GLN A 152 -9.72 -17.59 6.17
N MET A 153 -10.21 -16.59 6.91
CA MET A 153 -10.44 -15.27 6.35
C MET A 153 -9.15 -14.61 5.87
N LEU A 154 -8.06 -14.75 6.64
CA LEU A 154 -6.74 -14.26 6.23
C LEU A 154 -6.19 -15.03 5.02
N SER A 155 -6.41 -16.34 4.89
CA SER A 155 -5.93 -17.09 3.71
C SER A 155 -6.68 -16.68 2.45
N VAL A 156 -8.00 -16.52 2.52
CA VAL A 156 -8.82 -16.00 1.41
C VAL A 156 -8.39 -14.58 1.04
N TRP A 157 -8.16 -13.72 2.04
CA TRP A 157 -7.66 -12.37 1.79
C TRP A 157 -6.31 -12.38 1.05
N HIS A 158 -5.33 -13.19 1.47
CA HIS A 158 -4.06 -13.29 0.75
C HIS A 158 -4.23 -13.79 -0.69
N ALA A 159 -5.12 -14.76 -0.92
CA ALA A 159 -5.42 -15.30 -2.24
C ALA A 159 -6.00 -14.26 -3.21
N VAL A 160 -6.61 -13.19 -2.69
CA VAL A 160 -7.13 -12.07 -3.49
C VAL A 160 -6.14 -10.90 -3.55
N HIS A 161 -5.55 -10.53 -2.42
CA HIS A 161 -4.67 -9.37 -2.31
C HIS A 161 -3.38 -9.52 -3.13
N ILE A 162 -2.75 -10.70 -3.08
CA ILE A 162 -1.47 -10.93 -3.76
C ILE A 162 -1.61 -10.85 -5.29
N PRO A 163 -2.58 -11.52 -5.95
CA PRO A 163 -2.76 -11.37 -7.40
C PRO A 163 -3.04 -9.95 -7.85
N ILE A 164 -3.83 -9.18 -7.08
CA ILE A 164 -4.08 -7.75 -7.37
C ILE A 164 -2.76 -6.98 -7.33
N GLY A 165 -1.92 -7.21 -6.31
CA GLY A 165 -0.61 -6.60 -6.20
C GLY A 165 0.30 -6.92 -7.38
N ILE A 166 0.37 -8.20 -7.77
CA ILE A 166 1.14 -8.64 -8.95
C ILE A 166 0.65 -7.93 -10.21
N ALA A 167 -0.67 -7.96 -10.48
CA ALA A 167 -1.26 -7.31 -11.64
C ALA A 167 -0.97 -5.80 -11.67
N LEU A 168 -1.06 -5.14 -10.51
CA LEU A 168 -0.74 -3.73 -10.36
C LEU A 168 0.71 -3.42 -10.73
N PHE A 169 1.68 -4.15 -10.16
CA PHE A 169 3.09 -3.88 -10.45
C PHE A 169 3.45 -4.21 -11.89
N VAL A 170 2.91 -5.29 -12.47
CA VAL A 170 3.07 -5.59 -13.90
C VAL A 170 2.54 -4.44 -14.75
N ALA A 171 1.31 -3.99 -14.50
CA ALA A 171 0.72 -2.86 -15.23
C ALA A 171 1.53 -1.57 -15.05
N ALA A 172 2.03 -1.29 -13.84
CA ALA A 172 2.86 -0.13 -13.54
C ALA A 172 4.21 -0.16 -14.28
N PHE A 173 4.89 -1.32 -14.32
CA PHE A 173 6.13 -1.46 -15.09
C PHE A 173 5.91 -1.27 -16.59
N ILE A 174 4.82 -1.83 -17.15
CA ILE A 174 4.46 -1.62 -18.55
C ILE A 174 4.14 -0.14 -18.80
N HIS A 175 3.40 0.50 -17.90
CA HIS A 175 3.06 1.92 -18.00
C HIS A 175 4.31 2.81 -17.99
N ILE A 176 5.25 2.58 -17.07
CA ILE A 176 6.51 3.31 -16.99
C ILE A 176 7.36 3.04 -18.24
N GLY A 177 7.48 1.79 -18.67
CA GLY A 177 8.23 1.41 -19.87
C GLY A 177 7.69 2.10 -21.13
N ALA A 178 6.37 2.07 -21.33
CA ALA A 178 5.71 2.77 -22.43
C ALA A 178 5.92 4.29 -22.33
N ALA A 179 5.79 4.89 -21.15
CA ALA A 179 6.00 6.32 -20.96
C ALA A 179 7.44 6.74 -21.31
N LEU A 180 8.43 5.92 -20.93
CA LEU A 180 9.84 6.17 -21.25
C LEU A 180 10.11 6.03 -22.75
N THR A 181 9.62 4.97 -23.40
CA THR A 181 9.84 4.78 -24.84
C THR A 181 9.19 5.88 -25.67
N TYR A 182 7.96 6.29 -25.35
CA TYR A 182 7.32 7.43 -26.00
C TYR A 182 8.10 8.73 -25.77
N ALA A 183 8.67 8.93 -24.57
CA ALA A 183 9.44 10.13 -24.27
C ALA A 183 10.82 10.17 -24.96
N THR A 184 11.44 9.02 -25.25
CA THR A 184 12.81 8.95 -25.80
C THR A 184 12.88 8.65 -27.30
N LEU A 185 11.98 7.83 -27.84
CA LEU A 185 12.08 7.29 -29.20
C LEU A 185 11.07 7.89 -30.18
N LEU A 186 10.00 8.51 -29.69
CA LEU A 186 8.88 9.01 -30.51
C LEU A 186 8.73 10.54 -30.40
N ARG A 187 9.80 11.24 -30.02
CA ARG A 187 9.89 12.70 -30.07
C ARG A 187 10.45 13.17 -31.40
#